data_AF-A0A354GI63-F1
#
_entry.id   AF-A0A354GI63-F1
#
_cell.length_a   1.000
_cell.length_b   1.000
_cell.length_c   1.000
_cell.angle_alpha   90.00
_cell.angle_beta   90.00
_cell.angle_gamma   90.00
#
_symmetry.space_group_name_H-M   'P 1'
#
loop_
_entity.id
_entity.type
_entity.pdbx_description
1 polymer ?
#
loop_
_entity_poly.entity_id
_entity_poly.type
_entity_poly.pdbx_seq_one_letter_code
_entity_poly.pdbx_strand_id
1 'polypeptide(L)'
;MFQLGKTIVSEDLLEKEFVCNLSACKGICCVEGDAGAPLSIEETKTLEEIYPKVKPFLRQEGVEAIEKQGKWISNDFNELETPLINGAECAYVTFDDKGTALCGIEEAYNQNIINWKKPISC
;
A
#
# COMPACT_ATOMS: atom_id res chain seq x y z
N MET A 1 -27.17 -7.13 12.69
CA MET A 1 -27.46 -6.72 11.28
C MET A 1 -28.73 -5.88 11.26
N PHE A 2 -28.78 -4.79 10.51
CA PHE A 2 -29.96 -3.92 10.38
C PHE A 2 -30.43 -3.80 8.92
N GLN A 3 -31.71 -3.45 8.71
CA GLN A 3 -32.33 -3.41 7.38
C GLN A 3 -32.59 -1.97 6.94
N LEU A 4 -32.15 -1.64 5.72
CA LEU A 4 -32.48 -0.39 5.03
C LEU A 4 -33.26 -0.72 3.75
N GLY A 5 -34.56 -0.47 3.76
CA GLY A 5 -35.43 -0.85 2.63
C GLY A 5 -35.47 -2.36 2.43
N LYS A 6 -34.89 -2.86 1.33
CA LYS A 6 -34.77 -4.30 1.02
C LYS A 6 -33.35 -4.84 1.24
N THR A 7 -32.42 -4.01 1.69
CA THR A 7 -31.01 -4.38 1.88
C THR A 7 -30.75 -4.73 3.34
N ILE A 8 -30.10 -5.87 3.58
CA ILE A 8 -29.61 -6.27 4.90
C ILE A 8 -28.16 -5.79 5.01
N VAL A 9 -27.86 -5.03 6.07
CA VAL A 9 -26.56 -4.44 6.34
C VAL A 9 -26.00 -5.05 7.63
N SER A 10 -24.75 -5.52 7.60
CA SER A 10 -24.11 -6.02 8.84
C SER A 10 -23.88 -4.87 9.82
N GLU A 11 -24.11 -5.12 11.12
CA GLU A 11 -23.75 -4.15 12.15
C GLU A 11 -22.23 -4.05 12.32
N ASP A 12 -21.47 -5.04 11.84
CA ASP A 12 -20.00 -4.99 11.83
C ASP A 12 -19.47 -3.76 11.08
N LEU A 13 -20.23 -3.22 10.12
CA LEU A 13 -19.89 -1.96 9.43
C LEU A 13 -19.78 -0.75 10.37
N LEU A 14 -20.41 -0.80 11.54
CA LEU A 14 -20.34 0.26 12.55
C LEU A 14 -19.16 0.08 13.50
N GLU A 15 -18.64 -1.14 13.63
CA GLU A 15 -17.63 -1.50 14.63
C GLU A 15 -16.23 -1.68 14.03
N LYS A 16 -16.15 -1.99 12.73
CA LYS A 16 -14.87 -2.24 12.05
C LYS A 16 -14.26 -0.94 11.52
N GLU A 17 -12.96 -0.81 11.69
CA GLU A 17 -12.18 0.25 11.06
C GLU A 17 -11.83 -0.17 9.63
N PHE A 18 -12.26 0.61 8.64
CA PHE A 18 -11.99 0.39 7.21
C PHE A 18 -10.78 1.19 6.70
N VAL A 19 -10.03 1.80 7.61
CA VAL A 19 -8.81 2.57 7.34
C VAL A 19 -7.71 2.02 8.23
N CYS A 20 -6.48 2.00 7.72
CA CYS A 20 -5.32 1.56 8.49
C CYS A 20 -5.22 2.29 9.85
N ASN A 21 -5.15 1.52 10.93
CA ASN A 21 -4.90 2.03 12.28
C ASN A 21 -3.50 1.64 12.75
N LEU A 22 -2.53 2.49 12.40
CA LEU A 22 -1.12 2.30 12.77
C LEU A 22 -0.89 2.27 14.29
N SER A 23 -1.79 2.88 15.08
CA SER A 23 -1.69 2.82 16.55
C SER A 23 -2.01 1.42 17.09
N ALA A 24 -2.85 0.66 16.37
CA ALA A 24 -3.24 -0.69 16.75
C ALA A 24 -2.27 -1.75 16.22
N CYS A 25 -1.89 -1.68 14.94
CA CYS A 25 -1.15 -2.75 14.27
C CYS A 25 0.32 -2.44 14.00
N LYS A 26 0.75 -1.18 14.18
CA LYS A 26 2.09 -0.68 13.83
C LYS A 26 2.53 -0.95 12.38
N GLY A 27 1.55 -1.18 11.50
CA GLY A 27 1.76 -1.47 10.07
C GLY A 27 2.21 -2.91 9.77
N ILE A 28 1.98 -3.88 10.66
CA ILE A 28 2.33 -5.30 10.43
C ILE A 28 1.75 -5.86 9.12
N CYS A 29 0.56 -5.40 8.70
CA CYS A 29 -0.06 -5.80 7.44
C CYS A 29 0.75 -5.38 6.19
N CYS A 30 1.64 -4.39 6.29
CA CYS A 30 2.52 -3.97 5.20
C CYS A 30 3.86 -4.73 5.18
N VAL A 31 4.11 -5.55 6.20
CA VAL A 31 5.38 -6.28 6.42
C VAL A 31 5.18 -7.79 6.23
N GLU A 32 4.04 -8.33 6.67
CA GLU A 32 3.75 -9.77 6.65
C GLU A 32 2.72 -10.16 5.57
N GLY A 33 2.46 -9.29 4.60
CA GLY A 33 1.52 -9.60 3.50
C GLY A 33 2.05 -10.74 2.62
N ASP A 34 1.17 -11.61 2.13
CA ASP A 34 1.50 -12.69 1.20
C ASP A 34 1.26 -12.30 -0.27
N ALA A 35 0.69 -11.11 -0.51
CA ALA A 35 0.43 -10.54 -1.81
C ALA A 35 0.66 -9.03 -1.83
N GLY A 36 1.01 -8.50 -3.01
CA GLY A 36 1.05 -7.07 -3.25
C GLY A 36 -0.34 -6.43 -3.15
N ALA A 37 -0.39 -5.12 -2.91
CA ALA A 37 -1.64 -4.38 -2.98
C ALA A 37 -2.14 -4.35 -4.44
N PRO A 38 -3.38 -4.80 -4.74
CA PRO A 38 -3.92 -4.79 -6.08
C PRO A 38 -3.99 -3.39 -6.70
N LEU A 39 -3.75 -3.28 -8.00
CA LEU A 39 -3.66 -2.00 -8.71
C LEU A 39 -4.59 -1.96 -9.92
N SER A 40 -5.16 -0.80 -10.17
CA SER A 40 -5.75 -0.46 -11.47
C SER A 40 -4.69 -0.06 -12.49
N ILE A 41 -5.05 -0.11 -13.77
CA ILE A 41 -4.19 0.35 -14.89
C ILE A 41 -3.86 1.86 -14.77
N GLU A 42 -4.70 2.63 -14.09
CA GLU A 42 -4.46 4.06 -13.88
C GLU A 42 -3.41 4.27 -12.78
N GLU A 43 -3.52 3.51 -11.68
CA GLU A 43 -2.55 3.56 -10.58
C GLU A 43 -1.15 3.09 -11.02
N THR A 44 -1.04 2.12 -11.94
CA THR A 44 0.28 1.73 -12.47
C THR A 44 0.99 2.87 -13.19
N LYS A 45 0.25 3.67 -13.98
CA LYS A 45 0.81 4.86 -14.64
C LYS A 45 1.25 5.91 -13.62
N THR A 46 0.44 6.11 -12.58
CA THR A 46 0.79 7.02 -11.48
C THR A 46 2.06 6.56 -10.76
N LEU A 47 2.22 5.26 -10.50
CA LEU A 47 3.42 4.70 -9.87
C LEU A 47 4.67 4.97 -10.70
N GLU A 48 4.61 4.81 -12.02
CA GLU A 48 5.73 5.15 -12.92
C GLU A 48 6.10 6.64 -12.84
N GLU A 49 5.11 7.53 -12.81
CA GLU A 49 5.31 8.98 -12.76
C GLU A 49 5.95 9.44 -11.44
N ILE A 50 5.45 8.93 -10.32
CA ILE A 50 5.86 9.41 -8.99
C ILE A 50 7.13 8.73 -8.48
N TYR A 51 7.49 7.55 -8.99
CA TYR A 51 8.58 6.75 -8.44
C TYR A 51 9.90 7.52 -8.27
N PRO A 52 10.37 8.35 -9.22
CA PRO A 52 11.59 9.13 -9.02
C PRO A 52 11.54 10.06 -7.81
N LYS A 53 10.36 10.57 -7.46
CA LYS A 53 10.14 11.45 -6.30
C LYS A 53 9.92 10.67 -5.01
N VAL A 54 9.36 9.47 -5.09
CA VAL A 54 9.10 8.58 -3.94
C VAL A 54 10.37 7.82 -3.55
N LYS A 55 11.25 7.50 -4.48
CA LYS A 55 12.48 6.72 -4.26
C LYS A 55 13.31 7.16 -3.04
N PRO A 56 13.51 8.46 -2.74
CA PRO A 56 14.25 8.91 -1.55
C PRO A 56 13.58 8.57 -0.20
N PHE A 57 12.28 8.24 -0.20
CA PHE A 57 11.50 7.87 0.99
C PHE A 57 11.53 6.37 1.27
N LEU A 58 12.09 5.58 0.35
CA LEU A 58 12.11 4.13 0.42
C LEU A 58 13.40 3.62 1.04
N ARG A 59 13.29 2.49 1.74
CA ARG A 59 14.41 1.68 2.17
C ARG A 59 15.14 1.08 0.97
N GLN A 60 16.43 0.82 1.13
CA GLN A 60 17.29 0.33 0.05
C GLN A 60 16.75 -0.99 -0.54
N GLU A 61 16.29 -1.91 0.30
CA GLU A 61 15.74 -3.20 -0.10
C GLU A 61 14.46 -3.04 -0.93
N GLY A 62 13.62 -2.05 -0.60
CA GLY A 62 12.43 -1.70 -1.38
C GLY A 62 12.78 -1.13 -2.75
N VAL A 63 13.78 -0.25 -2.81
CA VAL A 63 14.32 0.27 -4.08
C VAL A 63 14.88 -0.87 -4.93
N GLU A 64 15.67 -1.77 -4.35
CA GLU A 64 16.24 -2.91 -5.06
C GLU A 64 15.14 -3.84 -5.61
N ALA A 65 14.09 -4.10 -4.82
CA ALA A 65 12.94 -4.88 -5.26
C ALA A 65 12.23 -4.21 -6.44
N ILE A 66 11.96 -2.90 -6.38
CA ILE A 66 11.28 -2.15 -7.43
C ILE A 66 12.13 -2.04 -8.71
N GLU A 67 13.44 -1.84 -8.60
CA GLU A 67 14.30 -1.78 -9.79
C GLU A 67 14.47 -3.16 -10.44
N LYS A 68 14.37 -4.25 -9.67
CA LYS A 68 14.47 -5.62 -10.19
C LYS A 68 13.16 -6.11 -10.79
N GLN A 69 12.03 -5.84 -10.15
CA GLN A 69 10.73 -6.42 -10.50
C GLN A 69 9.87 -5.49 -11.35
N GLY A 70 10.01 -4.18 -11.17
CA GLY A 70 9.11 -3.16 -11.71
C GLY A 70 8.46 -2.35 -10.60
N LYS A 71 7.85 -1.21 -10.96
CA LYS A 71 7.13 -0.31 -10.04
C LYS A 71 5.77 -0.92 -9.64
N TRP A 72 5.34 -1.89 -10.43
CA TRP A 72 4.20 -2.78 -10.24
C TRP A 72 4.56 -4.08 -10.97
N ILE A 73 3.88 -5.17 -10.62
CA ILE A 73 4.06 -6.47 -11.25
C ILE A 73 2.71 -7.03 -11.69
N SER A 74 2.73 -8.02 -12.58
CA SER A 74 1.59 -8.89 -12.83
C SER A 74 1.82 -10.19 -12.08
N ASN A 75 0.87 -10.61 -11.25
CA ASN A 75 0.94 -11.90 -10.55
C ASN A 75 0.57 -13.07 -11.48
N ASP A 76 0.60 -14.29 -10.94
CA ASP A 76 0.31 -15.54 -11.66
C ASP A 76 -1.13 -15.63 -12.21
N PHE A 77 -2.03 -14.76 -11.74
CA PHE A 77 -3.41 -14.65 -12.19
C PHE A 77 -3.63 -13.53 -13.21
N ASN A 78 -2.55 -12.91 -13.71
CA ASN A 78 -2.55 -11.73 -14.57
C ASN A 78 -3.20 -10.48 -13.92
N GLU A 79 -3.20 -10.39 -12.59
CA GLU A 79 -3.65 -9.21 -11.86
C GLU A 79 -2.45 -8.31 -11.51
N LEU A 80 -2.69 -7.00 -11.50
CA LEU A 80 -1.65 -6.01 -11.25
C LEU A 80 -1.54 -5.75 -9.75
N GLU A 81 -0.31 -5.71 -9.22
CA GLU A 81 -0.09 -5.47 -7.79
C GLU A 81 1.26 -4.79 -7.51
N THR A 82 1.43 -4.28 -6.29
CA THR A 82 2.72 -3.71 -5.84
C THR A 82 3.77 -4.81 -5.64
N PRO A 83 5.04 -4.58 -6.00
CA PRO A 83 6.10 -5.56 -5.79
C PRO A 83 6.37 -5.79 -4.29
N LEU A 84 6.86 -6.99 -3.98
CA LEU A 84 7.22 -7.40 -2.62
C LEU A 84 8.73 -7.59 -2.47
N ILE A 85 9.24 -7.35 -1.26
CA ILE A 85 10.58 -7.71 -0.81
C ILE A 85 10.50 -9.15 -0.29
N ASN A 86 11.25 -10.06 -0.91
CA ASN A 86 11.29 -11.48 -0.53
C ASN A 86 9.92 -12.19 -0.42
N GLY A 87 8.91 -11.68 -1.14
CA GLY A 87 7.56 -12.25 -1.12
C GLY A 87 6.76 -11.97 0.16
N ALA A 88 7.17 -10.97 0.96
CA ALA A 88 6.44 -10.59 2.17
C ALA A 88 6.19 -9.07 2.26
N GLU A 89 7.24 -8.28 2.46
CA GLU A 89 7.09 -6.85 2.74
C GLU A 89 6.75 -6.08 1.46
N CYS A 90 5.82 -5.12 1.52
CA CYS A 90 5.59 -4.25 0.37
C CYS A 90 6.86 -3.44 0.06
N ALA A 91 7.30 -3.37 -1.19
CA ALA A 91 8.53 -2.65 -1.54
C ALA A 91 8.45 -1.13 -1.33
N TYR A 92 7.24 -0.60 -1.14
CA TYR A 92 7.00 0.82 -0.81
C TYR A 92 6.96 1.10 0.70
N VAL A 93 7.13 0.08 1.54
CA VAL A 93 7.17 0.25 3.00
C VAL A 93 8.46 0.96 3.42
N THR A 94 8.37 1.78 4.46
CA THR A 94 9.49 2.42 5.16
C THR A 94 9.20 2.38 6.66
N PHE A 95 10.12 2.82 7.50
CA PHE A 95 9.96 2.77 8.95
C PHE A 95 10.30 4.11 9.59
N ASP A 96 9.54 4.52 10.59
CA ASP A 96 9.89 5.66 11.43
C ASP A 96 10.96 5.31 12.49
N ASP A 97 11.43 6.32 13.23
CA ASP A 97 12.42 6.16 14.30
C ASP A 97 11.96 5.23 15.45
N LYS A 98 10.66 4.91 15.51
CA LYS A 98 10.05 4.02 16.52
C LYS A 98 9.82 2.61 15.98
N GLY A 99 10.21 2.33 14.73
CA GLY A 99 10.01 1.05 14.06
C GLY A 99 8.58 0.80 13.58
N THR A 100 7.75 1.84 13.47
CA THR A 100 6.41 1.75 12.88
C THR A 100 6.53 1.64 11.37
N ALA A 101 5.90 0.64 10.75
CA ALA A 101 5.86 0.55 9.30
C ALA A 101 4.94 1.65 8.72
N LEU A 102 5.48 2.40 7.77
CA LEU A 102 4.84 3.49 7.05
C LEU A 102 4.91 3.24 5.53
N CYS A 103 4.10 3.93 4.74
CA CYS A 103 4.20 3.91 3.29
C CYS A 103 5.02 5.10 2.79
N GLY A 104 6.09 4.85 2.03
CA GLY A 104 6.93 5.91 1.47
C GLY A 104 6.20 6.78 0.43
N ILE A 105 5.16 6.24 -0.25
CA ILE A 105 4.30 7.04 -1.13
C ILE A 105 3.48 8.02 -0.29
N GLU A 106 2.86 7.55 0.79
CA GLU A 106 2.06 8.39 1.69
C GLU A 106 2.93 9.44 2.39
N GLU A 107 4.17 9.10 2.73
CA GLU A 107 5.12 10.06 3.30
C GLU A 107 5.48 11.17 2.30
N ALA A 108 5.77 10.82 1.04
CA ALA A 108 6.01 11.81 -0.01
C ALA A 108 4.77 12.72 -0.24
N TYR A 109 3.56 12.16 -0.12
CA TYR A 109 2.31 12.93 -0.19
C TYR A 109 2.16 13.88 1.02
N ASN A 110 2.40 13.39 2.24
CA ASN A 110 2.31 14.19 3.47
C ASN A 110 3.29 15.37 3.47
N GLN A 111 4.43 15.20 2.77
CA GLN A 111 5.42 16.26 2.54
C GLN A 111 5.12 17.14 1.32
N ASN A 112 3.96 16.98 0.65
CA ASN A 112 3.51 17.72 -0.53
C ASN A 112 4.44 17.58 -1.76
N ILE A 113 5.19 16.48 -1.87
CA ILE A 113 6.10 16.21 -3.00
C ILE A 113 5.35 15.61 -4.18
N ILE A 114 4.27 14.88 -3.89
CA ILE A 114 3.35 14.28 -4.86
C ILE A 114 1.91 14.57 -4.46
N ASN A 115 0.99 14.52 -5.42
CA ASN A 115 -0.45 14.78 -5.22
C ASN A 115 -1.29 13.50 -5.12
N TRP A 116 -0.66 12.35 -5.00
CA TRP A 116 -1.32 11.05 -4.92
C TRP A 116 -0.87 10.32 -3.67
N LYS A 117 -1.83 9.94 -2.82
CA LYS A 117 -1.55 9.52 -1.45
C LYS A 117 -1.08 8.07 -1.35
N LYS A 118 -1.81 7.15 -1.96
CA LYS A 118 -1.52 5.70 -2.01
C LYS A 118 -2.51 5.00 -2.95
N PRO A 119 -2.25 3.74 -3.36
CA PRO A 119 -3.26 2.91 -4.00
C PRO A 119 -4.53 2.81 -3.17
N ILE A 120 -5.69 2.71 -3.82
CA ILE A 120 -6.99 2.61 -3.14
C ILE A 120 -7.11 1.31 -2.35
N SER A 121 -6.42 0.26 -2.80
CA SER A 121 -6.39 -1.06 -2.15
C SER A 121 -5.57 -1.12 -0.86
N CYS A 122 -4.77 -0.08 -0.58
CA CYS A 122 -3.92 0.03 0.61
C CYS A 122 -4.59 0.75 1.79
#